data_AF-A0A7C5LRS6-F1
#
_entry.id   AF-A0A7C5LRS6-F1
#
_cell.length_a   1.000
_cell.length_b   1.000
_cell.length_c   1.000
_cell.angle_alpha   90.00
_cell.angle_beta   90.00
_cell.angle_gamma   90.00
#
_symmetry.space_group_name_H-M   'P 1'
#
loop_
_entity.id
_entity.type
_entity.pdbx_description
1 polymer ?
#
loop_
_entity_poly.entity_id
_entity_poly.type
_entity_poly.pdbx_seq_one_letter_code
_entity_poly.pdbx_strand_id
1 'polypeptide(L)'
;WPKFAAHLWMATPDGGLAAVAYAPSQVTLELAGTRVTASCVTEYPFDDTLHFAVTAERAARFPLLLRVPAWAEGATLEVAAEGTRGLAAGSFQRIERTWEGCTEVSLRLPMPVRTQRRYHNAIAIERGPLVYALRIGEEWRQIAGELPHADWEVHPTTPWNYALEIDEAHPERSIRFERRPLGDCPFSPAGAPVVAAAHGRRLPGWQIEHNAAGPLPESPVRSDEPLEEVTLLPYGCTHLRVTEFPVLGR
;
A
#
# COMPACT_ATOMS: atom_id res chain seq x y z
N TRP A 1 4.67 -1.36 -16.27
CA TRP A 1 5.45 -1.77 -15.08
C TRP A 1 6.96 -2.00 -15.27
N PRO A 2 7.56 -2.13 -16.48
CA PRO A 2 9.02 -2.32 -16.62
C PRO A 2 9.88 -1.25 -15.92
N LYS A 3 9.44 0.01 -15.96
CA LYS A 3 10.13 1.12 -15.27
C LYS A 3 10.18 0.90 -13.75
N PHE A 4 9.09 0.47 -13.12
CA PHE A 4 9.08 0.18 -11.67
C PHE A 4 10.05 -0.96 -11.33
N ALA A 5 9.96 -2.09 -12.05
CA ALA A 5 10.82 -3.24 -11.83
C ALA A 5 12.32 -2.91 -12.00
N ALA A 6 12.66 -2.10 -13.01
CA ALA A 6 14.03 -1.67 -13.28
C ALA A 6 14.63 -0.72 -12.22
N HIS A 7 13.81 -0.15 -11.32
CA HIS A 7 14.25 0.81 -10.30
C HIS A 7 14.03 0.29 -8.88
N LEU A 8 13.80 -1.02 -8.67
CA LEU A 8 13.71 -1.60 -7.32
C LEU A 8 15.05 -1.53 -6.58
N TRP A 9 16.13 -1.73 -7.34
CA TRP A 9 17.51 -1.79 -6.87
C TRP A 9 18.35 -0.72 -7.57
N MET A 10 19.26 -0.08 -6.83
CA MET A 10 20.18 0.94 -7.35
C MET A 10 21.59 0.74 -6.79
N ALA A 11 22.61 1.01 -7.59
CA ALA A 11 23.98 1.10 -7.09
C ALA A 11 24.15 2.39 -6.27
N THR A 12 24.90 2.33 -5.17
CA THR A 12 25.21 3.51 -4.36
C THR A 12 26.52 4.16 -4.83
N PRO A 13 26.73 5.47 -4.64
CA PRO A 13 27.95 6.17 -5.08
C PRO A 13 29.24 5.60 -4.47
N ASP A 14 29.16 5.00 -3.29
CA ASP A 14 30.26 4.36 -2.57
C ASP A 14 30.44 2.86 -2.90
N GLY A 15 29.87 2.40 -4.01
CA GLY A 15 30.11 1.06 -4.56
C GLY A 15 29.32 -0.07 -3.89
N GLY A 16 28.16 0.25 -3.31
CA GLY A 16 27.23 -0.72 -2.73
C GLY A 16 25.89 -0.79 -3.46
N LEU A 17 24.87 -1.27 -2.74
CA LEU A 17 23.56 -1.59 -3.27
C LEU A 17 22.46 -0.99 -2.39
N ALA A 18 21.41 -0.47 -3.00
CA ALA A 18 20.24 0.07 -2.33
C ALA A 18 18.95 -0.59 -2.84
N ALA A 19 18.11 -1.09 -1.92
CA ALA A 19 16.72 -1.42 -2.21
C ALA A 19 15.86 -0.17 -1.95
N VAL A 20 15.44 0.49 -3.03
CA VAL A 20 14.75 1.79 -2.97
C VAL A 20 13.23 1.64 -3.11
N ALA A 21 12.76 0.56 -3.70
CA ALA A 21 11.36 0.17 -3.75
C ALA A 21 11.24 -1.34 -3.55
N TYR A 22 10.06 -1.80 -3.13
CA TYR A 22 9.87 -3.17 -2.68
C TYR A 22 8.83 -3.90 -3.52
N ALA A 23 9.25 -5.06 -4.01
CA ALA A 23 8.45 -6.08 -4.69
C ALA A 23 9.30 -7.36 -4.75
N PRO A 24 8.69 -8.54 -4.98
CA PRO A 24 9.42 -9.75 -5.31
C PRO A 24 10.40 -9.49 -6.44
N SER A 25 11.69 -9.70 -6.18
CA SER A 25 12.73 -9.33 -7.16
C SER A 25 14.05 -10.05 -6.92
N GLN A 26 14.88 -10.08 -7.95
CA GLN A 26 16.26 -10.51 -7.91
C GLN A 26 17.09 -9.63 -8.84
N VAL A 27 18.28 -9.25 -8.39
CA VAL A 27 19.27 -8.52 -9.19
C VAL A 27 20.63 -9.19 -9.05
N THR A 28 21.38 -9.27 -10.14
CA THR A 28 22.77 -9.75 -10.17
C THR A 28 23.64 -8.68 -10.81
N LEU A 29 24.73 -8.33 -10.16
CA LEU A 29 25.65 -7.27 -10.57
C LEU A 29 27.08 -7.54 -10.04
N GLU A 30 28.05 -6.83 -10.59
CA GLU A 30 29.43 -6.83 -10.07
C GLU A 30 29.58 -5.71 -9.02
N LEU A 31 29.95 -6.07 -7.79
CA LEU A 31 30.23 -5.12 -6.69
C LEU A 31 31.57 -5.48 -6.06
N ALA A 32 32.41 -4.49 -5.78
CA ALA A 32 33.73 -4.69 -5.16
C ALA A 32 34.57 -5.81 -5.82
N GLY A 33 34.46 -5.97 -7.15
CA GLY A 33 35.21 -6.96 -7.92
C GLY A 33 34.69 -8.41 -7.82
N THR A 34 33.48 -8.63 -7.31
CA THR A 34 32.84 -9.94 -7.32
C THR A 34 31.39 -9.86 -7.80
N ARG A 35 30.90 -10.95 -8.37
CA ARG A 35 29.48 -11.12 -8.66
C ARG A 35 28.70 -11.22 -7.35
N VAL A 36 27.68 -10.40 -7.23
CA VAL A 36 26.73 -10.34 -6.12
C VAL A 36 25.32 -10.52 -6.65
N THR A 37 24.54 -11.37 -5.99
CA THR A 37 23.11 -11.52 -6.24
C THR A 37 22.34 -11.10 -4.99
N ALA A 38 21.38 -10.19 -5.15
CA ALA A 38 20.45 -9.82 -4.08
C ALA A 38 19.03 -10.19 -4.51
N SER A 39 18.29 -10.87 -3.64
CA SER A 39 16.88 -11.18 -3.84
C SER A 39 16.02 -10.58 -2.73
N CYS A 40 14.75 -10.36 -3.02
CA CYS A 40 13.72 -9.95 -2.08
C CYS A 40 12.49 -10.85 -2.30
N VAL A 41 12.08 -11.54 -1.25
CA VAL A 41 10.84 -12.32 -1.17
C VAL A 41 9.91 -11.59 -0.21
N THR A 42 8.73 -11.21 -0.67
CA THR A 42 7.74 -10.45 0.11
C THR A 42 6.37 -10.48 -0.53
N GLU A 43 5.33 -10.32 0.28
CA GLU A 43 3.96 -10.04 -0.17
C GLU A 43 3.63 -8.52 -0.12
N TYR A 44 4.64 -7.67 0.15
CA TYR A 44 4.51 -6.22 0.07
C TYR A 44 3.88 -5.81 -1.28
N PRO A 45 2.86 -4.92 -1.29
CA PRO A 45 2.44 -4.01 -0.21
C PRO A 45 1.37 -4.56 0.76
N PHE A 46 1.00 -5.84 0.67
CA PHE A 46 -0.07 -6.43 1.47
C PHE A 46 0.41 -6.99 2.81
N ASP A 47 1.69 -7.34 2.89
CA ASP A 47 2.39 -7.78 4.09
C ASP A 47 3.48 -6.80 4.54
N ASP A 48 3.81 -6.87 5.82
CA ASP A 48 4.77 -5.98 6.47
C ASP A 48 6.20 -6.51 6.50
N THR A 49 6.45 -7.74 6.03
CA THR A 49 7.75 -8.39 6.14
C THR A 49 8.42 -8.60 4.78
N LEU A 50 9.72 -8.34 4.74
CA LEU A 50 10.58 -8.51 3.57
C LEU A 50 11.78 -9.37 3.94
N HIS A 51 11.97 -10.45 3.20
CA HIS A 51 13.12 -11.33 3.34
C HIS A 51 14.07 -11.10 2.19
N PHE A 52 15.28 -10.65 2.49
CA PHE A 52 16.35 -10.48 1.53
C PHE A 52 17.40 -11.58 1.69
N ALA A 53 17.97 -12.02 0.57
CA ALA A 53 19.19 -12.81 0.57
C ALA A 53 20.24 -12.10 -0.28
N VAL A 54 21.43 -11.89 0.28
CA VAL A 54 22.57 -11.32 -0.43
C VAL A 54 23.64 -12.38 -0.55
N THR A 55 23.94 -12.78 -1.77
CA THR A 55 24.94 -13.81 -2.09
C THR A 55 26.12 -13.19 -2.81
N ALA A 56 27.31 -13.31 -2.22
CA ALA A 56 28.57 -12.89 -2.84
C ALA A 56 29.45 -14.12 -3.14
N GLU A 57 29.92 -14.24 -4.40
CA GLU A 57 30.75 -15.38 -4.81
C GLU A 57 32.13 -15.42 -4.12
N ARG A 58 32.64 -14.24 -3.73
CA ARG A 58 33.87 -14.07 -2.96
C ARG A 58 33.65 -13.04 -1.87
N ALA A 59 34.41 -13.12 -0.79
CA ALA A 59 34.37 -12.15 0.29
C ALA A 59 34.57 -10.71 -0.25
N ALA A 60 33.56 -9.86 -0.05
CA ALA A 60 33.54 -8.49 -0.54
C ALA A 60 32.89 -7.56 0.47
N ARG A 61 33.51 -6.40 0.71
CA ARG A 61 32.96 -5.39 1.62
C ARG A 61 32.26 -4.30 0.83
N PHE A 62 30.97 -4.12 1.11
CA PHE A 62 30.16 -3.05 0.53
C PHE A 62 28.93 -2.79 1.40
N PRO A 63 28.30 -1.60 1.30
CA PRO A 63 27.08 -1.32 2.01
C PRO A 63 25.83 -1.84 1.28
N LEU A 64 24.88 -2.38 2.05
CA LEU A 64 23.50 -2.54 1.65
C LEU A 64 22.65 -1.45 2.30
N LEU A 65 21.87 -0.71 1.52
CA LEU A 65 20.93 0.30 1.99
C LEU A 65 19.50 -0.18 1.79
N LEU A 66 18.70 -0.19 2.85
CA LEU A 66 17.28 -0.53 2.80
C LEU A 66 16.43 0.68 3.16
N ARG A 67 15.52 1.09 2.28
CA ARG A 67 14.61 2.22 2.53
C ARG A 67 13.62 1.90 3.65
N VAL A 68 13.65 2.66 4.75
CA VAL A 68 12.61 2.63 5.77
C VAL A 68 11.61 3.74 5.46
N PRO A 69 10.37 3.43 5.02
CA PRO A 69 9.38 4.45 4.70
C PRO A 69 9.07 5.34 5.92
N ALA A 70 8.71 6.60 5.68
CA ALA A 70 8.36 7.55 6.74
C ALA A 70 7.18 7.07 7.61
N TRP A 71 6.31 6.24 7.03
CA TRP A 71 5.15 5.70 7.71
C TRP A 71 5.44 4.49 8.61
N ALA A 72 6.62 3.87 8.51
CA ALA A 72 6.93 2.58 9.12
C ALA A 72 7.52 2.76 10.53
N GLU A 73 6.76 3.39 11.43
CA GLU A 73 7.14 3.50 12.83
C GLU A 73 7.28 2.11 13.48
N GLY A 74 8.33 1.92 14.29
CA GLY A 74 8.64 0.62 14.89
C GLY A 74 9.24 -0.40 13.93
N ALA A 75 9.76 0.02 12.76
CA ALA A 75 10.46 -0.86 11.84
C ALA A 75 11.65 -1.57 12.52
N THR A 76 11.87 -2.84 12.16
CA THR A 76 12.94 -3.66 12.72
C THR A 76 13.74 -4.38 11.65
N LEU A 77 15.01 -4.61 11.92
CA LEU A 77 15.92 -5.35 11.05
C LEU A 77 16.59 -6.48 11.82
N GLU A 78 16.74 -7.63 11.17
CA GLU A 78 17.60 -8.74 11.58
C GLU A 78 18.54 -9.10 10.44
N VAL A 79 19.81 -9.39 10.77
CA VAL A 79 20.86 -9.71 9.79
C VAL A 79 21.59 -10.96 10.29
N ALA A 80 21.64 -12.03 9.50
CA ALA A 80 22.43 -13.25 9.80
C ALA A 80 22.30 -13.79 11.24
N ALA A 81 21.10 -13.71 11.84
CA ALA A 81 20.82 -14.07 13.24
C ALA A 81 21.60 -13.26 14.31
N GLU A 82 22.15 -12.09 13.96
CA GLU A 82 22.85 -11.16 14.87
C GLU A 82 21.89 -10.38 15.82
N GLY A 83 20.60 -10.75 15.82
CA GLY A 83 19.54 -10.15 16.64
C GLY A 83 18.76 -9.04 15.95
N THR A 84 17.61 -8.70 16.54
CA THR A 84 16.71 -7.67 16.03
C THR A 84 17.10 -6.29 16.53
N ARG A 85 17.19 -5.30 15.63
CA ARG A 85 17.39 -3.89 15.96
C ARG A 85 16.26 -3.00 15.43
N GLY A 86 15.91 -1.96 16.18
CA GLY A 86 14.95 -0.94 15.75
C GLY A 86 15.56 0.02 14.73
N LEU A 87 14.73 0.53 13.81
CA LEU A 87 15.11 1.45 12.74
C LEU A 87 14.37 2.78 12.87
N ALA A 88 14.98 3.85 12.38
CA ALA A 88 14.31 5.15 12.26
C ALA A 88 13.43 5.19 11.00
N ALA A 89 12.16 5.58 11.14
CA ALA A 89 11.27 5.81 10.01
C ALA A 89 11.77 6.96 9.13
N GLY A 90 11.52 6.89 7.82
CA GLY A 90 11.90 7.94 6.87
C GLY A 90 13.40 8.01 6.56
N SER A 91 14.10 6.89 6.73
CA SER A 91 15.56 6.80 6.59
C SER A 91 15.98 5.73 5.56
N PHE A 92 17.28 5.64 5.30
CA PHE A 92 17.88 4.46 4.67
C PHE A 92 18.75 3.75 5.69
N GLN A 93 18.37 2.52 6.05
CA GLN A 93 19.17 1.71 6.95
C GLN A 93 20.40 1.18 6.20
N ARG A 94 21.59 1.62 6.63
CA ARG A 94 22.86 1.13 6.11
C ARG A 94 23.32 -0.13 6.85
N ILE A 95 23.75 -1.13 6.09
CA ILE A 95 24.36 -2.36 6.58
C ILE A 95 25.73 -2.46 5.91
N GLU A 96 26.77 -2.09 6.64
CA GLU A 96 28.16 -2.17 6.19
C GLU A 96 28.79 -3.46 6.73
N ARG A 97 29.14 -4.39 5.85
CA ARG A 97 29.77 -5.66 6.23
C ARG A 97 30.61 -6.24 5.10
N THR A 98 31.42 -7.24 5.45
CA THR A 98 31.94 -8.19 4.47
C THR A 98 30.87 -9.23 4.19
N TRP A 99 30.51 -9.39 2.93
CA TRP A 99 29.55 -10.37 2.44
C TRP A 99 30.33 -11.53 1.81
N GLU A 100 30.02 -12.75 2.21
CA GLU A 100 30.61 -13.98 1.70
C GLU A 100 29.55 -15.09 1.77
N GLY A 101 29.43 -15.89 0.71
CA GLY A 101 28.34 -16.86 0.62
C GLY A 101 26.97 -16.17 0.64
N CYS A 102 25.96 -16.82 1.21
CA CYS A 102 24.60 -16.29 1.33
C CYS A 102 24.38 -15.69 2.73
N THR A 103 23.90 -14.45 2.79
CA THR A 103 23.51 -13.77 4.02
C THR A 103 22.04 -13.37 3.95
N GLU A 104 21.26 -13.79 4.95
CA GLU A 104 19.85 -13.43 5.09
C GLU A 104 19.68 -12.12 5.87
N VAL A 105 18.73 -11.31 5.42
CA VAL A 105 18.34 -10.06 6.05
C VAL A 105 16.81 -9.99 6.10
N SER A 106 16.24 -9.84 7.29
CA SER A 106 14.80 -9.69 7.49
C SER A 106 14.49 -8.25 7.88
N LEU A 107 13.59 -7.60 7.13
CA LEU A 107 13.11 -6.25 7.39
C LEU A 107 11.61 -6.31 7.66
N ARG A 108 11.17 -5.82 8.82
CA ARG A 108 9.76 -5.65 9.14
C ARG A 108 9.40 -4.17 9.16
N LEU A 109 8.36 -3.81 8.43
CA LEU A 109 7.85 -2.45 8.26
C LEU A 109 6.39 -2.37 8.75
N PRO A 110 6.15 -2.22 10.07
CA PRO A 110 4.80 -2.23 10.62
C PRO A 110 3.86 -1.28 9.88
N MET A 111 2.67 -1.77 9.54
CA MET A 111 1.67 -1.03 8.77
C MET A 111 0.44 -0.72 9.64
N PRO A 112 0.52 0.19 10.62
CA PRO A 112 -0.67 0.64 11.35
C PRO A 112 -1.61 1.39 10.40
N VAL A 113 -2.90 1.40 10.75
CA VAL A 113 -3.88 2.25 10.08
C VAL A 113 -3.62 3.71 10.45
N ARG A 114 -3.76 4.59 9.46
CA ARG A 114 -3.71 6.04 9.65
C ARG A 114 -4.88 6.69 8.93
N THR A 115 -5.29 7.83 9.45
CA THR A 115 -6.18 8.77 8.76
C THR A 115 -5.36 9.97 8.31
N GLN A 116 -5.74 10.57 7.20
CA GLN A 116 -5.17 11.85 6.77
C GLN A 116 -6.28 12.79 6.34
N ARG A 117 -6.29 14.01 6.91
CA ARG A 117 -7.21 15.07 6.49
C ARG A 117 -6.92 15.51 5.06
N ARG A 118 -8.01 15.77 4.34
CA ARG A 118 -8.04 16.15 2.93
C ARG A 118 -8.94 17.36 2.74
N TYR A 119 -9.27 17.66 1.49
CA TYR A 119 -10.15 18.75 1.12
C TYR A 119 -11.49 18.65 1.87
N HIS A 120 -12.09 19.79 2.23
CA HIS A 120 -13.33 19.86 3.00
C HIS A 120 -13.31 19.08 4.33
N ASN A 121 -12.13 18.97 4.94
CA ASN A 121 -11.90 18.19 6.15
C ASN A 121 -12.32 16.71 6.04
N ALA A 122 -12.50 16.18 4.84
CA ALA A 122 -12.68 14.74 4.64
C ALA A 122 -11.41 13.99 5.08
N ILE A 123 -11.51 12.67 5.18
CA ILE A 123 -10.39 11.80 5.54
C ILE A 123 -10.09 10.78 4.45
N ALA A 124 -8.81 10.49 4.26
CA ALA A 124 -8.34 9.31 3.57
C ALA A 124 -7.86 8.27 4.59
N ILE A 125 -8.10 6.99 4.32
CA ILE A 125 -7.62 5.88 5.12
C ILE A 125 -6.38 5.28 4.48
N GLU A 126 -5.32 5.10 5.27
CA GLU A 126 -4.05 4.54 4.83
C GLU A 126 -3.62 3.36 5.70
N ARG A 127 -2.96 2.37 5.09
CA ARG A 127 -2.25 1.29 5.80
C ARG A 127 -0.96 0.98 5.05
N GLY A 128 0.18 1.24 5.68
CA GLY A 128 1.48 1.12 5.01
C GLY A 128 1.58 2.07 3.81
N PRO A 129 1.88 1.57 2.60
CA PRO A 129 1.90 2.36 1.36
C PRO A 129 0.54 2.43 0.65
N LEU A 130 -0.52 1.80 1.20
CA LEU A 130 -1.81 1.68 0.54
C LEU A 130 -2.79 2.73 1.07
N VAL A 131 -3.42 3.46 0.14
CA VAL A 131 -4.62 4.26 0.40
C VAL A 131 -5.85 3.39 0.11
N TYR A 132 -6.93 3.54 0.88
CA TYR A 132 -8.14 2.73 0.75
C TYR A 132 -9.30 3.53 0.16
N ALA A 133 -10.11 2.86 -0.66
CA ALA A 133 -11.29 3.38 -1.32
C ALA A 133 -12.51 2.49 -1.04
N LEU A 134 -13.70 3.05 -1.16
CA LEU A 134 -14.94 2.31 -0.99
C LEU A 134 -15.08 1.21 -2.05
N ARG A 135 -15.50 0.02 -1.63
CA ARG A 135 -15.94 -1.03 -2.55
C ARG A 135 -17.31 -0.65 -3.11
N ILE A 136 -17.34 -0.23 -4.37
CA ILE A 136 -18.56 0.11 -5.10
C ILE A 136 -18.86 -1.04 -6.06
N GLY A 137 -20.12 -1.49 -6.11
CA GLY A 137 -20.57 -2.43 -7.14
C GLY A 137 -20.54 -1.77 -8.52
N GLU A 138 -20.20 -2.53 -9.56
CA GLU A 138 -19.93 -1.97 -10.89
C GLU A 138 -20.83 -2.62 -11.94
N GLU A 139 -21.41 -1.80 -12.81
CA GLU A 139 -22.01 -2.22 -14.08
C GLU A 139 -21.17 -1.65 -15.23
N TRP A 140 -20.64 -2.54 -16.08
CA TRP A 140 -19.82 -2.18 -17.22
C TRP A 140 -20.66 -2.18 -18.49
N ARG A 141 -20.70 -1.04 -19.19
CA ARG A 141 -21.45 -0.86 -20.44
C ARG A 141 -20.50 -0.50 -21.57
N GLN A 142 -20.46 -1.32 -22.61
CA GLN A 142 -19.71 -1.01 -23.82
C GLN A 142 -20.45 0.09 -24.59
N ILE A 143 -19.73 1.15 -24.94
CA ILE A 143 -20.30 2.30 -25.67
C ILE A 143 -19.80 2.39 -27.12
N ALA A 144 -18.60 1.87 -27.41
CA ALA A 144 -18.02 1.86 -28.75
C ALA A 144 -16.90 0.81 -28.88
N GLY A 145 -16.40 0.61 -30.11
CA GLY A 145 -15.26 -0.26 -30.41
C GLY A 145 -15.57 -1.76 -30.38
N GLU A 146 -14.52 -2.56 -30.58
CA GLU A 146 -14.58 -4.04 -30.56
C GLU A 146 -13.56 -4.57 -29.56
N LEU A 147 -13.84 -5.75 -28.99
CA LEU A 147 -12.92 -6.41 -28.07
C LEU A 147 -11.59 -6.75 -28.75
N PRO A 148 -10.45 -6.67 -28.03
CA PRO A 148 -10.32 -6.32 -26.61
C PRO A 148 -10.16 -4.80 -26.35
N HIS A 149 -10.41 -3.94 -27.34
CA HIS A 149 -10.14 -2.50 -27.32
C HIS A 149 -11.41 -1.64 -27.33
N ALA A 150 -12.52 -2.17 -26.81
CA ALA A 150 -13.77 -1.45 -26.73
C ALA A 150 -13.73 -0.34 -25.67
N ASP A 151 -14.52 0.71 -25.89
CA ASP A 151 -14.72 1.79 -24.94
C ASP A 151 -15.86 1.44 -23.98
N TRP A 152 -15.66 1.69 -22.70
CA TRP A 152 -16.59 1.31 -21.63
C TRP A 152 -16.95 2.48 -20.73
N GLU A 153 -18.21 2.53 -20.31
CA GLU A 153 -18.65 3.25 -19.13
C GLU A 153 -18.80 2.29 -17.95
N VAL A 154 -18.49 2.77 -16.75
CA VAL A 154 -18.65 2.01 -15.51
C VAL A 154 -19.57 2.79 -14.59
N HIS A 155 -20.67 2.17 -14.18
CA HIS A 155 -21.72 2.81 -13.36
C HIS A 155 -21.81 2.14 -11.98
N PRO A 156 -22.03 2.92 -10.91
CA PRO A 156 -22.17 2.36 -9.56
C PRO A 156 -23.50 1.61 -9.42
N THR A 157 -23.46 0.38 -8.93
CA THR A 157 -24.66 -0.44 -8.60
C THR A 157 -24.96 -0.51 -7.11
N THR A 158 -24.05 0.01 -6.28
CA THR A 158 -24.23 0.16 -4.83
C THR A 158 -24.11 1.63 -4.43
N PRO A 159 -24.63 2.02 -3.26
CA PRO A 159 -24.40 3.36 -2.72
C PRO A 159 -22.89 3.63 -2.57
N TRP A 160 -22.51 4.90 -2.76
CA TRP A 160 -21.12 5.35 -2.72
C TRP A 160 -20.91 6.60 -1.83
N ASN A 161 -22.00 7.29 -1.52
CA ASN A 161 -22.06 8.58 -0.86
C ASN A 161 -22.07 8.45 0.68
N TYR A 162 -21.05 7.82 1.25
CA TYR A 162 -20.96 7.58 2.69
C TYR A 162 -20.10 8.63 3.41
N ALA A 163 -20.55 9.04 4.59
CA ALA A 163 -19.71 9.63 5.63
C ALA A 163 -19.30 8.55 6.64
N LEU A 164 -18.03 8.51 7.06
CA LEU A 164 -17.53 7.51 7.98
C LEU A 164 -17.74 7.92 9.44
N GLU A 165 -18.10 6.94 10.27
CA GLU A 165 -18.03 7.01 11.73
C GLU A 165 -16.63 6.55 12.16
N ILE A 166 -15.80 7.48 12.63
CA ILE A 166 -14.39 7.18 12.93
C ILE A 166 -13.86 7.94 14.15
N ASP A 167 -13.07 7.24 14.97
CA ASP A 167 -12.19 7.84 15.96
C ASP A 167 -10.83 8.12 15.32
N GLU A 168 -10.60 9.35 14.87
CA GLU A 168 -9.36 9.72 14.21
C GLU A 168 -8.13 9.68 15.12
N ALA A 169 -8.30 9.74 16.44
CA ALA A 169 -7.19 9.59 17.38
C ALA A 169 -6.79 8.12 17.54
N HIS A 170 -7.73 7.20 17.33
CA HIS A 170 -7.56 5.76 17.47
C HIS A 170 -8.26 5.00 16.31
N PRO A 171 -7.84 5.20 15.06
CA PRO A 171 -8.54 4.66 13.88
C PRO A 171 -8.62 3.13 13.87
N GLU A 172 -7.73 2.45 14.59
CA GLU A 172 -7.75 1.00 14.82
C GLU A 172 -9.02 0.51 15.56
N ARG A 173 -9.72 1.40 16.26
CA ARG A 173 -11.00 1.09 16.92
C ARG A 173 -12.19 1.14 15.98
N SER A 174 -12.07 1.90 14.89
CA SER A 174 -13.15 2.12 13.92
C SER A 174 -12.99 1.28 12.66
N ILE A 175 -11.77 0.82 12.36
CA ILE A 175 -11.45 0.12 11.11
C ILE A 175 -10.82 -1.23 11.42
N ARG A 176 -11.47 -2.29 10.94
CA ARG A 176 -10.98 -3.67 11.05
C ARG A 176 -10.39 -4.12 9.72
N PHE A 177 -9.13 -4.52 9.72
CA PHE A 177 -8.48 -5.10 8.53
C PHE A 177 -8.50 -6.62 8.58
N GLU A 178 -8.76 -7.24 7.43
CA GLU A 178 -8.71 -8.68 7.21
C GLU A 178 -7.71 -8.97 6.09
N ARG A 179 -6.87 -9.98 6.30
CA ARG A 179 -6.00 -10.52 5.24
C ARG A 179 -6.63 -11.75 4.61
N ARG A 180 -6.48 -11.83 3.29
CA ARG A 180 -6.86 -12.95 2.44
C ARG A 180 -5.63 -13.48 1.72
N PRO A 181 -5.59 -14.76 1.32
CA PRO A 181 -4.52 -15.29 0.50
C PRO A 181 -4.33 -14.49 -0.79
N LEU A 182 -3.09 -14.34 -1.23
CA LEU A 182 -2.79 -13.79 -2.55
C LEU A 182 -3.26 -14.75 -3.65
N GLY A 183 -4.05 -14.21 -4.59
CA GLY A 183 -4.41 -14.88 -5.83
C GLY A 183 -3.74 -14.25 -7.05
N ASP A 184 -4.11 -14.69 -8.25
CA ASP A 184 -3.47 -14.27 -9.51
C ASP A 184 -3.70 -12.79 -9.86
N CYS A 185 -4.81 -12.21 -9.37
CA CYS A 185 -5.23 -10.84 -9.64
C CYS A 185 -5.36 -10.03 -8.34
N PRO A 186 -4.27 -9.79 -7.57
CA PRO A 186 -4.34 -9.18 -6.25
C PRO A 186 -4.69 -7.68 -6.27
N PHE A 187 -4.67 -7.09 -7.46
CA PHE A 187 -5.09 -5.71 -7.69
C PHE A 187 -6.48 -5.61 -8.36
N SER A 188 -7.30 -6.66 -8.28
CA SER A 188 -8.70 -6.61 -8.72
C SER A 188 -9.65 -6.40 -7.53
N PRO A 189 -10.87 -5.88 -7.74
CA PRO A 189 -11.84 -5.74 -6.66
C PRO A 189 -12.17 -7.04 -5.92
N ALA A 190 -12.14 -8.17 -6.63
CA ALA A 190 -12.42 -9.49 -6.08
C ALA A 190 -11.18 -10.13 -5.41
N GLY A 191 -9.98 -9.83 -5.92
CA GLY A 191 -8.73 -10.46 -5.48
C GLY A 191 -7.92 -9.67 -4.44
N ALA A 192 -8.40 -8.52 -3.97
CA ALA A 192 -7.70 -7.68 -3.00
C ALA A 192 -7.31 -8.47 -1.73
N PRO A 193 -6.00 -8.64 -1.43
CA PRO A 193 -5.53 -9.45 -0.30
C PRO A 193 -5.70 -8.81 1.07
N VAL A 194 -5.96 -7.50 1.14
CA VAL A 194 -6.20 -6.79 2.39
C VAL A 194 -7.47 -5.97 2.23
N VAL A 195 -8.46 -6.24 3.07
CA VAL A 195 -9.77 -5.59 3.03
C VAL A 195 -10.03 -4.93 4.37
N ALA A 196 -10.61 -3.74 4.37
CA ALA A 196 -11.01 -3.04 5.58
C ALA A 196 -12.54 -3.02 5.71
N ALA A 197 -13.04 -3.19 6.92
CA ALA A 197 -14.42 -2.91 7.29
C ALA A 197 -14.44 -1.65 8.18
N ALA A 198 -15.32 -0.71 7.84
CA ALA A 198 -15.60 0.50 8.62
C ALA A 198 -17.12 0.69 8.72
N HIS A 199 -17.57 1.68 9.49
CA HIS A 199 -18.98 2.03 9.54
C HIS A 199 -19.21 3.43 8.99
N GLY A 200 -20.35 3.64 8.35
CA GLY A 200 -20.73 4.94 7.81
C GLY A 200 -22.22 5.08 7.59
N ARG A 201 -22.66 6.32 7.38
CA ARG A 201 -24.04 6.66 7.03
C ARG A 201 -24.05 7.30 5.66
N ARG A 202 -25.08 7.03 4.86
CA ARG A 202 -25.25 7.65 3.55
C ARG A 202 -25.52 9.14 3.70
N LEU A 203 -25.17 9.91 2.68
CA LEU A 203 -25.44 11.34 2.56
C LEU A 203 -26.34 11.56 1.33
N PRO A 204 -27.68 11.52 1.47
CA PRO A 204 -28.60 11.65 0.33
C PRO A 204 -28.42 12.93 -0.51
N GLY A 205 -27.88 13.99 0.09
CA GLY A 205 -27.56 15.26 -0.57
C GLY A 205 -26.24 15.25 -1.36
N TRP A 206 -25.36 14.27 -1.17
CA TRP A 206 -24.15 14.10 -1.97
C TRP A 206 -24.47 13.18 -3.16
N GLN A 207 -24.73 13.81 -4.31
CA GLN A 207 -25.28 13.16 -5.51
C GLN A 207 -24.28 13.16 -6.65
N ILE A 208 -24.60 12.45 -7.73
CA ILE A 208 -23.83 12.49 -8.98
C ILE A 208 -24.18 13.79 -9.71
N GLU A 209 -23.16 14.54 -10.11
CA GLU A 209 -23.27 15.70 -10.98
C GLU A 209 -22.32 15.51 -12.18
N HIS A 210 -22.81 15.72 -13.40
CA HIS A 210 -22.00 15.58 -14.63
C HIS A 210 -21.25 14.23 -14.73
N ASN A 211 -21.91 13.12 -14.37
CA ASN A 211 -21.34 11.76 -14.37
C ASN A 211 -20.15 11.56 -13.41
N ALA A 212 -20.00 12.43 -12.41
CA ALA A 212 -19.01 12.29 -11.33
C ALA A 212 -19.68 12.50 -9.97
N ALA A 213 -19.00 12.14 -8.88
CA ALA A 213 -19.43 12.57 -7.56
C ALA A 213 -19.50 14.12 -7.54
N GLY A 214 -20.62 14.67 -7.10
CA GLY A 214 -20.78 16.10 -6.89
C GLY A 214 -19.83 16.63 -5.81
N PRO A 215 -19.87 17.94 -5.53
CA PRO A 215 -18.98 18.59 -4.58
C PRO A 215 -18.93 17.87 -3.23
N LEU A 216 -17.71 17.61 -2.74
CA LEU A 216 -17.48 16.93 -1.46
C LEU A 216 -18.04 17.78 -0.31
N PRO A 217 -18.90 17.24 0.57
CA PRO A 217 -19.42 17.98 1.72
C PRO A 217 -18.33 18.37 2.73
N GLU A 218 -18.46 19.56 3.32
CA GLU A 218 -17.62 20.00 4.45
C GLU A 218 -17.87 19.13 5.69
N SER A 219 -16.81 18.50 6.20
CA SER A 219 -16.86 17.73 7.45
C SER A 219 -16.71 18.64 8.67
N PRO A 220 -17.34 18.31 9.81
CA PRO A 220 -18.19 17.13 10.02
C PRO A 220 -19.59 17.29 9.43
N VAL A 221 -20.16 16.18 8.96
CA VAL A 221 -21.53 16.11 8.44
C VAL A 221 -22.46 15.37 9.41
N ARG A 222 -23.77 15.55 9.24
CA ARG A 222 -24.81 14.81 9.96
C ARG A 222 -25.64 14.00 8.97
N SER A 223 -26.09 12.82 9.39
CA SER A 223 -27.01 11.99 8.63
C SER A 223 -27.88 11.16 9.56
N ASP A 224 -29.18 11.14 9.26
CA ASP A 224 -30.16 10.29 9.95
C ASP A 224 -30.31 8.91 9.28
N GLU A 225 -29.58 8.67 8.18
CA GLU A 225 -29.55 7.36 7.51
C GLU A 225 -28.98 6.29 8.43
N PRO A 226 -29.38 5.01 8.30
CA PRO A 226 -28.86 3.92 9.11
C PRO A 226 -27.32 3.84 9.07
N LEU A 227 -26.73 3.41 10.19
CA LEU A 227 -25.31 3.06 10.22
C LEU A 227 -25.12 1.72 9.51
N GLU A 228 -24.27 1.69 8.49
CA GLU A 228 -23.99 0.51 7.68
C GLU A 228 -22.50 0.16 7.80
N GLU A 229 -22.19 -1.15 7.81
CA GLU A 229 -20.82 -1.59 7.59
C GLU A 229 -20.48 -1.39 6.10
N VAL A 230 -19.37 -0.72 5.84
CA VAL A 230 -18.84 -0.49 4.49
C VAL A 230 -17.53 -1.23 4.31
N THR A 231 -17.31 -1.75 3.11
CA THR A 231 -16.06 -2.43 2.75
C THR A 231 -15.13 -1.45 2.02
N LEU A 232 -13.87 -1.39 2.44
CA LEU A 232 -12.82 -0.62 1.81
C LEU A 232 -11.77 -1.55 1.20
N LEU A 233 -11.33 -1.24 -0.01
CA LEU A 233 -10.28 -1.94 -0.74
C LEU A 233 -9.09 -1.00 -0.97
N PRO A 234 -7.86 -1.52 -1.18
CA PRO A 234 -6.77 -0.69 -1.65
C PRO A 234 -7.20 0.05 -2.93
N TYR A 235 -6.88 1.33 -3.03
CA TYR A 235 -7.28 2.21 -4.13
C TYR A 235 -6.98 1.59 -5.51
N GLY A 236 -5.81 0.95 -5.64
CA GLY A 236 -5.39 0.26 -6.87
C GLY A 236 -6.25 -0.94 -7.26
N CYS A 237 -7.10 -1.44 -6.37
CA CYS A 237 -8.05 -2.54 -6.60
C CYS A 237 -9.45 -2.04 -7.01
N THR A 238 -9.66 -0.75 -7.26
CA THR A 238 -10.96 -0.17 -7.58
C THR A 238 -10.97 0.52 -8.95
N HIS A 239 -12.10 0.47 -9.65
CA HIS A 239 -12.32 1.22 -10.90
C HIS A 239 -13.12 2.50 -10.66
N LEU A 240 -14.22 2.41 -9.89
CA LEU A 240 -14.94 3.56 -9.33
C LEU A 240 -14.36 3.94 -7.96
N ARG A 241 -14.17 5.24 -7.72
CA ARG A 241 -13.33 5.70 -6.59
C ARG A 241 -14.03 6.76 -5.74
N VAL A 242 -14.26 6.39 -4.49
CA VAL A 242 -14.43 7.30 -3.36
C VAL A 242 -13.33 6.97 -2.36
N THR A 243 -12.44 7.93 -2.13
CA THR A 243 -11.21 7.76 -1.32
C THR A 243 -11.08 8.82 -0.23
N GLU A 244 -11.82 9.91 -0.38
CA GLU A 244 -11.96 10.96 0.61
C GLU A 244 -13.38 10.89 1.15
N PHE A 245 -13.51 10.61 2.44
CA PHE A 245 -14.78 10.40 3.10
C PHE A 245 -15.10 11.57 4.01
N PRO A 246 -16.30 12.17 3.91
CA PRO A 246 -16.77 13.04 4.97
C PRO A 246 -16.81 12.30 6.31
N VAL A 247 -16.62 13.02 7.41
CA VAL A 247 -16.65 12.43 8.76
C VAL A 247 -17.96 12.80 9.45
N LEU A 248 -18.61 11.83 10.10
CA LEU A 248 -19.80 12.08 10.90
C LEU A 248 -19.46 12.92 12.14
N GLY A 249 -20.26 13.95 12.42
CA GLY A 249 -20.18 14.72 13.65
C GLY A 249 -20.55 13.88 14.87
N ARG A 250 -19.87 14.13 15.98
CA ARG A 250 -20.24 13.60 17.31
C ARG A 250 -21.54 14.22 17.81
#